data_AF-A0A957Y880-F1
#
_entry.id   AF-A0A957Y880-F1
#
_cell.length_a   1.000
_cell.length_b   1.000
_cell.length_c   1.000
_cell.angle_alpha   90.00
_cell.angle_beta   90.00
_cell.angle_gamma   90.00
#
_symmetry.space_group_name_H-M   'P 1'
#
loop_
_entity.id
_entity.type
_entity.pdbx_description
1 polymer ?
#
loop_
_entity_poly.entity_id
_entity_poly.type
_entity_poly.pdbx_seq_one_letter_code
_entity_poly.pdbx_strand_id
1 'polypeptide(L)'
;PANKCPGPDRQAYESKQQEILASDAHLIEIDLLRYGRRVLPSFELERQVAELDPAYLILLSRSPRRGDYWIDFSSYPVSLHDMLPCIPVPLQAPDPDVLLDLQYLFNRVYAEGPYSRMIDYRVDPDPPLEDEDASWADRLLRAAGLRDEAEPAAQ
;
A
#
# COMPACT_ATOMS: atom_id res chain seq x y z
N PRO A 1 -3.82 -9.05 -6.93
CA PRO A 1 -2.64 -9.12 -7.81
C PRO A 1 -1.98 -10.51 -7.84
N ALA A 2 -1.55 -10.96 -9.03
CA ALA A 2 -1.08 -12.34 -9.26
C ALA A 2 0.25 -12.67 -8.53
N ASN A 3 1.12 -11.67 -8.34
CA ASN A 3 2.41 -11.81 -7.65
C ASN A 3 2.34 -11.91 -6.11
N LYS A 4 1.14 -11.86 -5.51
CA LYS A 4 0.96 -11.96 -4.04
C LYS A 4 0.30 -13.28 -3.60
N CYS A 5 0.06 -14.19 -4.54
CA CYS A 5 -0.30 -15.59 -4.32
C CYS A 5 0.91 -16.49 -4.60
N PRO A 6 1.05 -17.66 -3.95
CA PRO A 6 2.11 -18.61 -4.28
C PRO A 6 2.05 -19.01 -5.76
N GLY A 7 3.18 -18.91 -6.46
CA GLY A 7 3.26 -19.24 -7.89
C GLY A 7 4.42 -18.54 -8.62
N PRO A 8 4.55 -18.77 -9.94
CA PRO A 8 5.64 -18.22 -10.75
C PRO A 8 5.76 -16.70 -10.68
N ASP A 9 4.64 -15.98 -10.64
CA ASP A 9 4.63 -14.51 -10.60
C ASP A 9 5.21 -13.96 -9.30
N ARG A 10 4.98 -14.66 -8.18
CA ARG A 10 5.57 -14.31 -6.89
C ARG A 10 7.08 -14.58 -6.88
N GLN A 11 7.51 -15.70 -7.43
CA GLN A 11 8.95 -16.02 -7.53
C GLN A 11 9.68 -15.02 -8.43
N ALA A 12 9.05 -14.60 -9.52
CA ALA A 12 9.59 -13.56 -10.41
C ALA A 12 9.71 -12.21 -9.68
N TYR A 13 8.69 -11.85 -8.89
CA TYR A 13 8.75 -10.65 -8.04
C TYR A 13 9.87 -10.72 -7.01
N GLU A 14 9.96 -11.81 -6.25
CA GLU A 14 11.01 -12.03 -5.24
C GLU A 14 12.40 -11.96 -5.89
N SER A 15 12.58 -12.60 -7.04
CA SER A 15 13.84 -12.55 -7.79
C SER A 15 14.21 -11.13 -8.21
N LYS A 16 13.24 -10.34 -8.71
CA LYS A 16 13.47 -8.95 -9.10
C LYS A 16 13.76 -8.06 -7.90
N GLN A 17 13.08 -8.27 -6.78
CA GLN A 17 13.34 -7.56 -5.53
C GLN A 17 14.79 -7.80 -5.08
N GLN A 18 15.24 -9.06 -5.06
CA GLN A 18 16.62 -9.40 -4.71
C GLN A 18 17.65 -8.83 -5.69
N GLU A 19 17.36 -8.83 -7.00
CA GLU A 19 18.21 -8.21 -8.02
C GLU A 19 18.40 -6.70 -7.75
N ILE A 20 17.33 -5.98 -7.42
CA ILE A 20 17.40 -4.54 -7.11
C ILE A 20 18.16 -4.31 -5.80
N LEU A 21 17.87 -5.10 -4.76
CA LEU A 21 18.56 -4.99 -3.46
C LEU A 21 20.07 -5.27 -3.57
N ALA A 22 20.49 -6.12 -4.52
CA ALA A 22 21.89 -6.40 -4.82
C ALA A 22 22.55 -5.39 -5.77
N SER A 23 21.81 -4.39 -6.26
CA SER A 23 22.32 -3.35 -7.16
C SER A 23 22.60 -2.03 -6.43
N ASP A 24 23.10 -1.03 -7.16
CA ASP A 24 23.27 0.32 -6.63
C ASP A 24 21.98 1.17 -6.65
N ALA A 25 20.83 0.61 -7.06
CA ALA A 25 19.57 1.32 -7.13
C ALA A 25 18.87 1.43 -5.76
N HIS A 26 18.26 2.57 -5.47
CA HIS A 26 17.30 2.66 -4.36
C HIS A 26 16.04 1.84 -4.69
N LEU A 27 15.43 1.21 -3.68
CA LEU A 27 14.18 0.47 -3.81
C LEU A 27 13.10 1.16 -3.00
N ILE A 28 12.00 1.53 -3.65
CA ILE A 28 10.75 1.92 -2.98
C ILE A 28 9.68 0.93 -3.40
N GLU A 29 9.05 0.30 -2.42
CA GLU A 29 7.91 -0.59 -2.62
C GLU A 29 6.67 0.04 -1.98
N ILE A 30 5.60 0.18 -2.77
CA ILE A 30 4.32 0.74 -2.33
C ILE A 30 3.29 -0.39 -2.43
N ASP A 31 2.98 -1.00 -1.30
CA ASP A 31 2.07 -2.14 -1.20
C ASP A 31 0.70 -1.67 -0.65
N LEU A 32 -0.24 -1.39 -1.57
CA LEU A 32 -1.64 -1.08 -1.25
C LEU A 32 -2.52 -2.34 -1.20
N LEU A 33 -2.00 -3.43 -0.63
CA LEU A 33 -2.64 -4.74 -0.69
C LEU A 33 -3.84 -4.83 0.25
N ARG A 34 -4.96 -5.34 -0.26
CA ARG A 34 -6.14 -5.74 0.53
C ARG A 34 -6.29 -7.26 0.67
N TYR A 35 -5.46 -8.04 -0.04
CA TYR A 35 -5.42 -9.50 0.04
C TYR A 35 -4.07 -10.05 -0.44
N GLY A 36 -3.80 -11.32 -0.10
CA GLY A 36 -2.52 -11.98 -0.38
C GLY A 36 -1.48 -11.71 0.71
N ARG A 37 -0.29 -12.29 0.56
CA ARG A 37 0.82 -12.07 1.51
C ARG A 37 1.80 -11.04 0.97
N ARG A 38 2.21 -10.11 1.83
CA ARG A 38 3.33 -9.20 1.55
C ARG A 38 4.62 -10.01 1.39
N VAL A 39 5.48 -9.55 0.49
CA VAL A 39 6.81 -10.12 0.29
C VAL A 39 7.77 -9.20 1.02
N LEU A 40 8.29 -9.67 2.16
CA LEU A 40 9.19 -8.90 3.00
C LEU A 40 10.58 -9.56 2.97
N PRO A 41 11.66 -8.79 2.82
CA PRO A 41 13.01 -9.32 2.60
C PRO A 41 13.70 -9.86 3.85
N SER A 42 13.13 -9.68 5.05
CA SER A 42 13.67 -10.23 6.31
C SER A 42 12.58 -10.64 7.29
N PHE A 43 12.91 -11.61 8.15
CA PHE A 43 12.02 -12.11 9.20
C PHE A 43 11.75 -11.05 10.27
N GLU A 44 12.75 -10.23 10.62
CA GLU A 44 12.57 -9.14 11.58
C GLU A 44 11.57 -8.10 11.08
N LEU A 45 11.63 -7.74 9.79
CA LEU A 45 10.67 -6.81 9.19
C LEU A 45 9.28 -7.45 9.11
N GLU A 46 9.19 -8.73 8.78
CA GLU A 46 7.92 -9.47 8.80
C GLU A 46 7.27 -9.43 10.19
N ARG A 47 8.05 -9.66 11.25
CA ARG A 47 7.55 -9.57 12.63
C ARG A 47 7.07 -8.16 12.98
N GLN A 48 7.87 -7.14 12.67
CA GLN A 48 7.51 -5.74 12.94
C GLN A 48 6.23 -5.32 12.20
N VAL A 49 6.11 -5.68 10.93
CA VAL A 49 4.90 -5.38 10.13
C VAL A 49 3.70 -6.14 10.66
N ALA A 50 3.86 -7.40 11.09
CA ALA A 50 2.78 -8.18 11.68
C ALA A 50 2.32 -7.62 13.04
N GLU A 51 3.23 -7.07 13.86
CA GLU A 51 2.89 -6.42 15.13
C GLU A 51 2.08 -5.12 14.93
N LEU A 52 2.35 -4.39 13.84
CA LEU A 52 1.67 -3.14 13.49
C LEU A 52 0.37 -3.34 12.70
N ASP A 53 0.22 -4.49 12.04
CA ASP A 53 -0.88 -4.88 11.17
C ASP A 53 -1.44 -3.76 10.27
N PRO A 54 -0.60 -3.12 9.44
CA PRO A 54 -1.05 -1.97 8.66
C PRO A 54 -1.91 -2.41 7.47
N ALA A 55 -2.88 -1.57 7.11
CA ALA A 55 -3.66 -1.74 5.88
C ALA A 55 -2.75 -1.62 4.64
N TYR A 56 -1.87 -0.61 4.61
CA TYR A 56 -0.90 -0.42 3.54
C TYR A 56 0.52 -0.25 4.08
N LEU A 57 1.51 -0.57 3.26
CA LEU A 57 2.91 -0.47 3.65
C LEU A 57 3.73 0.15 2.52
N ILE A 58 4.53 1.15 2.86
CA ILE A 58 5.60 1.62 2.00
C ILE A 58 6.93 1.25 2.63
N LEU A 59 7.83 0.66 1.83
CA LEU A 59 9.20 0.37 2.21
C LEU A 59 10.17 1.15 1.35
N LEU A 60 11.21 1.70 1.98
CA LEU A 60 12.32 2.35 1.30
C LEU A 60 13.62 1.71 1.76
N SER A 61 14.37 1.15 0.81
CA SER A 61 15.77 0.76 0.97
C SER A 61 16.69 1.67 0.16
N ARG A 62 17.67 2.28 0.83
CA ARG A 62 18.66 3.13 0.18
C ARG A 62 19.93 2.34 -0.09
N SER A 63 20.38 2.31 -1.35
CA SER A 63 21.62 1.63 -1.74
C SER A 63 22.82 1.93 -0.82
N PRO A 64 23.14 3.20 -0.49
CA PRO A 64 24.30 3.51 0.35
C PRO A 64 24.20 3.04 1.81
N ARG A 65 23.03 2.56 2.24
CA ARG A 65 22.77 2.04 3.60
C ARG A 65 22.61 0.52 3.61
N ARG A 66 23.07 -0.17 2.57
CA ARG A 66 23.12 -1.64 2.54
C ARG A 66 24.55 -2.07 2.86
N GLY A 67 24.69 -2.97 3.81
CA GLY A 67 25.94 -3.66 4.09
C GLY A 67 25.93 -5.07 3.51
N ASP A 68 27.08 -5.75 3.57
CA ASP A 68 27.25 -7.09 3.02
C ASP A 68 26.29 -8.14 3.62
N TYR A 69 25.80 -7.89 4.85
CA TYR A 69 24.97 -8.84 5.60
C TYR A 69 23.70 -8.21 6.21
N TRP A 70 23.40 -6.94 5.89
CA TRP A 70 22.23 -6.25 6.43
C TRP A 70 21.73 -5.17 5.46
N ILE A 71 20.42 -4.92 5.47
CA ILE A 71 19.77 -3.93 4.62
C ILE A 71 18.93 -3.02 5.51
N ASP A 72 19.18 -1.71 5.44
CA ASP A 72 18.33 -0.71 6.09
C ASP A 72 17.00 -0.55 5.32
N PHE A 73 15.90 -0.58 6.07
CA PHE A 73 14.57 -0.28 5.57
C PHE A 73 13.93 0.81 6.43
N SER A 74 13.51 1.90 5.78
CA SER A 74 12.51 2.81 6.36
C SER A 74 11.12 2.29 5.99
N SER A 75 10.28 2.04 7.00
CA SER A 75 8.91 1.60 6.81
C SER A 75 7.93 2.73 7.13
N TYR A 76 6.87 2.81 6.32
CA TYR A 76 5.74 3.71 6.52
C TYR A 76 4.47 2.85 6.56
N PRO A 77 4.10 2.31 7.73
CA PRO A 77 2.81 1.65 7.91
C PRO A 77 1.69 2.68 7.78
N VAL A 78 0.60 2.32 7.12
CA VAL A 78 -0.55 3.21 6.92
C VAL A 78 -1.83 2.47 7.29
N SER A 79 -2.63 3.07 8.17
CA SER A 79 -3.99 2.61 8.48
C SER A 79 -4.93 2.97 7.34
N LEU A 80 -6.03 2.22 7.18
CA LEU A 80 -7.05 2.53 6.17
C LEU A 80 -7.69 3.91 6.40
N HIS A 81 -7.76 4.34 7.66
CA HIS A 81 -8.35 5.62 8.05
C HIS A 81 -7.43 6.83 7.86
N ASP A 82 -6.14 6.60 7.64
CA ASP A 82 -5.14 7.65 7.52
C ASP A 82 -4.93 8.08 6.07
N MET A 83 -4.46 9.32 5.90
CA MET A 83 -3.99 9.79 4.60
C MET A 83 -2.66 9.10 4.24
N LEU A 84 -2.44 8.82 2.96
CA LEU A 84 -1.16 8.30 2.49
C LEU A 84 -0.04 9.32 2.78
N PRO A 85 1.13 8.86 3.26
CA PRO A 85 2.20 9.76 3.69
C PRO A 85 2.92 10.41 2.50
N CYS A 86 3.55 11.57 2.76
CA CYS A 86 4.63 12.07 1.91
C CYS A 86 5.90 11.27 2.20
N ILE A 87 6.48 10.64 1.19
CA ILE A 87 7.69 9.82 1.34
C ILE A 87 8.91 10.48 0.66
N PRO A 88 10.12 10.31 1.19
CA PRO A 88 11.33 10.75 0.50
C PRO A 88 11.66 9.81 -0.65
N VAL A 89 11.87 10.37 -1.84
CA VAL A 89 12.43 9.68 -3.00
C VAL A 89 13.92 10.04 -3.07
N PRO A 90 14.82 9.09 -2.75
CA PRO A 90 16.24 9.34 -2.85
C PRO A 90 16.68 9.50 -4.30
N LEU A 91 17.47 10.54 -4.53
CA LEU A 91 18.18 10.76 -5.79
C LEU A 91 19.65 10.33 -5.63
N GLN A 92 20.39 10.36 -6.74
CA GLN A 92 21.81 10.10 -6.71
C GLN A 92 22.54 11.20 -5.94
N ALA A 93 23.42 10.83 -5.01
CA ALA A 93 24.22 11.80 -4.28
C ALA A 93 25.04 12.69 -5.24
N PRO A 94 25.17 14.00 -4.96
CA PRO A 94 24.80 14.70 -3.72
C PRO A 94 23.37 15.25 -3.69
N ASP A 95 22.51 14.93 -4.66
CA ASP A 95 21.16 15.50 -4.71
C ASP A 95 20.34 15.08 -3.48
N PRO A 96 19.65 16.04 -2.82
CA PRO A 96 18.80 15.71 -1.67
C PRO A 96 17.56 14.93 -2.12
N ASP A 97 16.92 14.30 -1.15
CA ASP A 97 15.63 13.65 -1.39
C ASP A 97 14.59 14.65 -1.91
N VAL A 98 13.76 14.18 -2.83
CA VAL A 98 12.54 14.88 -3.22
C VAL A 98 11.36 14.23 -2.50
N LEU A 99 10.47 15.05 -1.93
CA LEU A 99 9.26 14.53 -1.30
C LEU A 99 8.21 14.17 -2.36
N LEU A 100 7.68 12.96 -2.25
CA LEU A 100 6.59 12.46 -3.07
C LEU A 100 5.32 12.40 -2.23
N ASP A 101 4.35 13.27 -2.54
CA ASP A 101 3.04 13.27 -1.90
C ASP A 101 2.16 12.17 -2.53
N LEU A 102 2.12 11.01 -1.87
CA LEU A 102 1.37 9.87 -2.33
C LEU A 102 -0.14 10.11 -2.33
N GLN A 103 -0.65 10.87 -1.35
CA GLN A 103 -2.07 11.15 -1.25
C GLN A 103 -2.54 12.06 -2.39
N TYR A 104 -1.77 13.11 -2.69
CA TYR A 104 -2.04 13.98 -3.83
C TYR A 104 -2.04 13.19 -5.14
N LEU A 105 -1.04 12.34 -5.36
CA LEU A 105 -0.94 11.51 -6.56
C LEU A 105 -2.10 10.52 -6.67
N PHE A 106 -2.45 9.85 -5.57
CA PHE A 106 -3.58 8.93 -5.53
C PHE A 106 -4.88 9.65 -5.90
N ASN A 107 -5.15 10.81 -5.28
CA ASN A 107 -6.34 11.60 -5.57
C ASN A 107 -6.40 12.05 -7.03
N ARG A 108 -5.26 12.45 -7.61
CA ARG A 108 -5.20 12.84 -9.03
C ARG A 108 -5.46 11.67 -9.96
N VAL A 109 -4.82 10.53 -9.74
CA VAL A 109 -5.04 9.32 -10.54
C VAL A 109 -6.51 8.89 -10.45
N TYR A 110 -7.09 8.95 -9.26
CA TYR A 110 -8.50 8.63 -9.05
C TYR A 110 -9.43 9.60 -9.81
N ALA A 111 -9.20 10.91 -9.70
CA ALA A 111 -10.03 11.96 -10.29
C ALA A 111 -9.93 12.04 -11.82
N GLU A 112 -8.73 11.86 -12.37
CA GLU A 112 -8.47 11.92 -13.82
C GLU A 112 -8.80 10.59 -14.51
N GLY A 113 -8.77 9.48 -13.77
CA GLY A 113 -9.09 8.15 -14.27
C GLY A 113 -10.60 7.85 -14.34
N PRO A 114 -10.98 6.73 -14.96
CA PRO A 114 -12.38 6.30 -15.05
C PRO A 114 -12.93 5.68 -13.75
N TYR A 115 -12.16 5.71 -12.65
CA TYR A 115 -12.44 4.95 -11.42
C TYR A 115 -13.80 5.27 -10.81
N SER A 116 -14.20 6.54 -10.77
CA SER A 116 -15.52 6.97 -10.28
C SER A 116 -16.70 6.35 -11.05
N ARG A 117 -16.48 5.92 -12.30
CA ARG A 117 -17.48 5.24 -13.13
C ARG A 117 -17.32 3.72 -13.14
N MET A 118 -16.13 3.22 -12.82
CA MET A 118 -15.82 1.79 -12.83
C MET A 118 -16.11 1.12 -11.48
N ILE A 119 -16.04 1.88 -10.39
CA ILE A 119 -16.26 1.36 -9.04
C ILE A 119 -17.72 1.62 -8.66
N ASP A 120 -18.47 0.55 -8.45
CA ASP A 120 -19.82 0.64 -7.92
C ASP A 120 -19.78 0.71 -6.39
N TYR A 121 -19.89 1.92 -5.85
CA TYR A 121 -19.87 2.15 -4.39
C TYR A 121 -21.12 1.67 -3.66
N ARG A 122 -22.16 1.23 -4.40
CA ARG A 122 -23.42 0.74 -3.80
C ARG A 122 -23.30 -0.70 -3.29
N VAL A 123 -22.30 -1.43 -3.76
CA VAL A 123 -22.01 -2.79 -3.30
C VAL A 123 -20.82 -2.78 -2.35
N ASP A 124 -20.67 -3.83 -1.56
CA ASP A 124 -19.50 -3.99 -0.72
C ASP A 124 -18.25 -4.27 -1.58
N PRO A 125 -17.08 -3.75 -1.15
CA PRO A 125 -15.85 -3.99 -1.87
C PRO A 125 -15.48 -5.47 -1.82
N ASP A 126 -14.75 -5.95 -2.83
CA ASP A 126 -14.14 -7.28 -2.86
C ASP A 126 -12.60 -7.14 -2.83
N PRO A 127 -11.89 -7.66 -1.82
CA PRO A 127 -12.42 -8.32 -0.62
C PRO A 127 -13.21 -7.36 0.28
N PRO A 128 -14.10 -7.88 1.16
CA PRO A 128 -14.86 -7.06 2.10
C PRO A 128 -13.95 -6.33 3.08
N LEU A 129 -14.42 -5.21 3.61
CA LEU A 129 -13.83 -4.57 4.79
C LEU A 129 -14.36 -5.26 6.05
N GLU A 130 -13.56 -5.26 7.12
CA GLU A 130 -13.93 -5.91 8.38
C GLU A 130 -14.46 -4.88 9.39
N ASP A 131 -15.45 -5.28 10.20
CA ASP A 131 -15.96 -4.59 11.38
C ASP A 131 -16.01 -3.04 11.32
N GLU A 132 -15.03 -2.39 11.95
CA GLU A 132 -14.97 -0.94 12.11
C GLU A 132 -14.70 -0.22 10.79
N ASP A 133 -13.84 -0.79 9.95
CA ASP A 133 -13.49 -0.26 8.63
C ASP A 133 -14.70 -0.27 7.70
N ALA A 134 -15.50 -1.35 7.74
CA ALA A 134 -16.74 -1.45 6.96
C ALA A 134 -17.75 -0.38 7.39
N SER A 135 -17.92 -0.22 8.70
CA SER A 135 -18.82 0.78 9.28
C SER A 135 -18.35 2.21 8.99
N TRP A 136 -17.05 2.46 9.01
CA TRP A 136 -16.44 3.74 8.66
C TRP A 136 -16.65 4.08 7.19
N ALA A 137 -16.34 3.13 6.30
CA ALA A 137 -16.49 3.33 4.86
C ALA A 137 -17.96 3.58 4.48
N ASP A 138 -18.90 2.82 5.07
CA ASP A 138 -20.33 3.00 4.81
C ASP A 138 -20.82 4.40 5.20
N ARG A 139 -20.39 4.92 6.37
CA ARG A 139 -20.69 6.31 6.78
C ARG A 139 -20.15 7.34 5.80
N LEU A 140 -18.92 7.16 5.31
CA LEU A 140 -18.30 8.07 4.34
C LEU A 140 -19.05 8.06 3.01
N LEU A 141 -19.39 6.87 2.50
CA LEU A 141 -20.07 6.72 1.21
C LEU A 141 -21.49 7.31 1.27
N ARG A 142 -22.21 7.13 2.37
CA ARG A 142 -23.52 7.77 2.59
C ARG A 142 -23.41 9.29 2.65
N ALA A 143 -22.45 9.82 3.42
CA ALA A 143 -22.22 11.26 3.51
C ALA A 143 -21.86 11.87 2.14
N ALA A 144 -21.20 11.10 1.27
CA ALA A 144 -20.88 11.49 -0.10
C ALA A 144 -22.04 11.26 -1.10
N GLY A 145 -23.18 10.69 -0.69
CA GLY A 145 -24.30 10.35 -1.56
C GLY A 145 -24.01 9.19 -2.54
N LEU A 146 -23.01 8.36 -2.24
CA LEU A 146 -22.59 7.22 -3.05
C LEU A 146 -23.25 5.89 -2.63
N ARG A 147 -23.94 5.88 -1.48
CA ARG A 147 -24.78 4.78 -0.99
C ARG A 147 -26.12 5.33 -0.53
N ASP A 148 -27.20 4.66 -0.93
CA ASP A 148 -28.56 5.02 -0.51
C ASP A 148 -28.71 4.89 1.01
N GLU A 149 -29.53 5.75 1.63
CA GLU A 149 -29.93 5.60 3.04
C GLU A 149 -30.52 4.19 3.28
N ALA A 150 -30.13 3.53 4.37
CA ALA A 150 -30.56 2.17 4.64
C ALA A 150 -32.09 2.14 4.68
N GLU A 151 -32.72 1.27 3.88
CA GLU A 151 -34.15 1.03 4.01
C GLU A 151 -34.43 0.64 5.47
N PRO A 152 -35.39 1.29 6.15
CA PRO A 152 -35.79 0.85 7.48
C PRO A 152 -36.29 -0.59 7.35
N ALA A 153 -35.69 -1.49 8.13
CA ALA A 153 -36.03 -2.90 8.14
C ALA A 153 -37.56 -3.06 8.20
N ALA A 154 -38.13 -3.72 7.18
CA ALA A 154 -39.54 -4.08 7.17
C ALA A 154 -39.86 -4.91 8.43
N GLN A 155 -40.81 -4.43 9.22
CA GLN A 155 -41.32 -5.07 10.44
C GLN A 155 -42.02 -6.39 10.14
#